data_AF-A0A1I3ULK9-F1
#
_entry.id   AF-A0A1I3ULK9-F1
#
_cell.length_a   1.000
_cell.length_b   1.000
_cell.length_c   1.000
_cell.angle_alpha   90.00
_cell.angle_beta   90.00
_cell.angle_gamma   90.00
#
_symmetry.space_group_name_H-M   'P 1'
#
loop_
_entity.id
_entity.type
_entity.pdbx_description
1 polymer ?
#
loop_
_entity_poly.entity_id
_entity_poly.type
_entity_poly.pdbx_seq_one_letter_code
_entity_poly.pdbx_strand_id
1 'polypeptide(L)'
;MKRTFAKIAAITLSTALTGPIQANSVRDGRPDYYEFDWEYKNNRIIESTVCDRYSGLDWKNCRRYANWYFSEKCWEYRNELRHKSGDVRREILKKRDRYCDAKRRITTL
;
A
#
# COMPACT_ATOMS: atom_id res chain seq x y z
N MET A 1 -24.86 44.84 41.39
CA MET A 1 -23.40 44.71 41.63
C MET A 1 -22.99 43.26 41.46
N LYS A 2 -21.88 43.02 40.71
CA LYS A 2 -21.06 41.78 40.61
C LYS A 2 -21.71 40.54 39.97
N ARG A 3 -21.05 39.74 39.13
CA ARG A 3 -19.96 39.89 38.14
C ARG A 3 -19.97 38.56 37.38
N THR A 4 -19.91 38.65 36.06
CA THR A 4 -19.80 37.59 35.05
C THR A 4 -18.64 36.64 35.31
N PHE A 5 -18.84 35.33 35.06
CA PHE A 5 -17.76 34.42 34.65
C PHE A 5 -18.30 33.41 33.63
N ALA A 6 -17.99 33.66 32.36
CA ALA A 6 -18.14 32.69 31.28
C ALA A 6 -16.95 31.71 31.35
N LYS A 7 -17.24 30.41 31.43
CA LYS A 7 -16.23 29.35 31.29
C LYS A 7 -16.16 28.95 29.80
N ILE A 8 -15.10 29.38 29.14
CA ILE A 8 -14.75 28.97 27.78
C ILE A 8 -14.14 27.57 27.88
N ALA A 9 -14.89 26.55 27.45
CA ALA A 9 -14.35 25.21 27.26
C ALA A 9 -13.64 25.17 25.90
N ALA A 10 -12.30 25.27 25.93
CA ALA A 10 -11.47 25.02 24.76
C ALA A 10 -11.42 23.51 24.51
N ILE A 11 -12.15 23.05 23.49
CA ILE A 11 -12.00 21.68 22.97
C ILE A 11 -10.98 21.77 21.83
N THR A 12 -9.77 21.29 22.12
CA THR A 12 -8.68 21.14 21.16
C THR A 12 -9.05 20.14 20.08
N LEU A 13 -9.27 20.64 18.86
CA LEU A 13 -9.52 19.86 17.65
C LEU A 13 -8.21 19.13 17.26
N SER A 14 -8.10 17.85 17.58
CA SER A 14 -6.99 17.01 17.12
C SER A 14 -7.27 16.60 15.67
N THR A 15 -6.76 17.35 14.70
CA THR A 15 -6.75 16.91 13.29
C THR A 15 -5.70 15.82 13.12
N ALA A 16 -6.11 14.55 13.21
CA ALA A 16 -5.32 13.44 12.73
C ALA A 16 -5.22 13.55 11.21
N LEU A 17 -4.02 13.79 10.67
CA LEU A 17 -3.73 13.64 9.24
C LEU A 17 -3.79 12.14 8.89
N THR A 18 -4.99 11.62 8.64
CA THR A 18 -5.16 10.36 7.90
C THR A 18 -5.05 10.70 6.41
N GLY A 19 -3.86 10.53 5.85
CA GLY A 19 -3.69 10.58 4.40
C GLY A 19 -4.57 9.51 3.71
N PRO A 20 -4.93 9.70 2.44
CA PRO A 20 -5.81 8.77 1.74
C PRO A 20 -5.15 7.38 1.63
N ILE A 21 -5.75 6.38 2.28
CA ILE A 21 -5.40 4.97 2.09
C ILE A 21 -5.94 4.56 0.72
N GLN A 22 -5.06 4.47 -0.27
CA GLN A 22 -5.41 3.94 -1.60
C GLN A 22 -5.38 2.41 -1.53
N ALA A 23 -6.54 1.80 -1.29
CA ALA A 23 -6.73 0.36 -1.44
C ALA A 23 -6.72 -0.01 -2.93
N ASN A 24 -5.93 -1.01 -3.31
CA ASN A 24 -5.87 -1.53 -4.66
C ASN A 24 -6.23 -3.01 -4.58
N SER A 25 -7.31 -3.44 -5.24
CA SER A 25 -7.63 -4.85 -5.43
C SER A 25 -7.42 -5.23 -6.89
N VAL A 26 -7.10 -6.48 -7.13
CA VAL A 26 -6.86 -7.04 -8.46
C VAL A 26 -7.95 -8.09 -8.64
N ARG A 27 -8.57 -8.25 -9.82
CA ARG A 27 -9.46 -9.39 -10.15
C ARG A 27 -9.22 -9.87 -11.59
N ASP A 28 -8.45 -10.95 -11.81
CA ASP A 28 -8.32 -11.63 -13.11
C ASP A 28 -7.64 -13.04 -13.11
N GLY A 29 -8.45 -14.11 -13.21
CA GLY A 29 -8.29 -15.18 -14.22
C GLY A 29 -7.06 -16.11 -14.29
N ARG A 30 -6.23 -16.28 -13.24
CA ARG A 30 -5.09 -17.23 -13.23
C ARG A 30 -5.09 -18.07 -11.93
N PRO A 31 -4.45 -19.27 -11.91
CA PRO A 31 -4.86 -20.36 -11.02
C PRO A 31 -4.76 -19.92 -9.56
N ASP A 32 -5.89 -20.06 -8.88
CA ASP A 32 -6.18 -19.63 -7.52
C ASP A 32 -6.00 -18.13 -7.32
N TYR A 33 -6.98 -17.39 -7.83
CA TYR A 33 -7.06 -15.96 -7.69
C TYR A 33 -7.33 -15.57 -6.23
N TYR A 34 -6.28 -15.34 -5.45
CA TYR A 34 -6.41 -14.81 -4.10
C TYR A 34 -6.66 -13.31 -4.18
N GLU A 35 -7.78 -12.85 -3.64
CA GLU A 35 -8.04 -11.42 -3.46
C GLU A 35 -7.32 -10.94 -2.20
N PHE A 36 -6.28 -10.14 -2.37
CA PHE A 36 -5.51 -9.57 -1.27
C PHE A 36 -5.45 -8.06 -1.39
N ASP A 37 -5.53 -7.39 -0.24
CA ASP A 37 -5.29 -5.98 -0.11
C ASP A 37 -3.86 -5.74 0.38
N TRP A 38 -3.37 -4.52 0.20
CA TRP A 38 -2.10 -4.09 0.79
C TRP A 38 -2.11 -2.60 1.06
N GLU A 39 -1.48 -2.22 2.15
CA GLU A 39 -1.20 -0.82 2.46
C GLU A 39 0.25 -0.47 2.12
N TYR A 40 0.53 0.82 1.98
CA TYR A 40 1.89 1.31 1.85
C TYR A 40 2.09 2.61 2.63
N LYS A 41 3.30 2.78 3.17
CA LYS A 41 3.73 3.98 3.89
C LYS A 41 5.16 4.30 3.49
N ASN A 42 5.50 5.58 3.34
CA ASN A 42 6.84 6.02 2.94
C ASN A 42 7.36 5.29 1.69
N ASN A 43 6.48 5.13 0.69
CA ASN A 43 6.74 4.41 -0.56
C ASN A 43 7.11 2.92 -0.40
N ARG A 44 6.69 2.28 0.70
CA ARG A 44 6.99 0.89 1.00
C ARG A 44 5.73 0.14 1.37
N ILE A 45 5.50 -1.03 0.75
CA ILE A 45 4.36 -1.88 1.08
C ILE A 45 4.56 -2.46 2.48
N ILE A 46 3.52 -2.41 3.30
CA ILE A 46 3.50 -2.95 4.66
C ILE A 46 3.25 -4.45 4.53
N GLU A 47 4.22 -5.26 4.97
CA GLU A 47 4.16 -6.71 4.75
C GLU A 47 3.06 -7.39 5.55
N SER A 48 2.79 -6.91 6.76
CA SER A 48 1.76 -7.46 7.64
C SER A 48 0.33 -7.29 7.13
N THR A 49 0.09 -6.36 6.19
CA THR A 49 -1.23 -6.17 5.57
C THR A 49 -1.44 -7.05 4.35
N VAL A 50 -0.37 -7.66 3.82
CA VAL A 50 -0.48 -8.52 2.63
C VAL A 50 -1.01 -9.88 3.05
N CYS A 51 -2.15 -10.27 2.49
CA CYS A 51 -2.81 -11.55 2.77
C CYS A 51 -3.21 -11.73 4.25
N ASP A 52 -3.48 -10.64 4.96
CA ASP A 52 -3.82 -10.63 6.39
C ASP A 52 -5.14 -11.37 6.71
N ARG A 53 -6.05 -11.45 5.73
CA ARG A 53 -7.31 -12.22 5.80
C ARG A 53 -7.14 -13.73 5.76
N TYR A 54 -5.97 -14.22 5.40
CA TYR A 54 -5.71 -15.65 5.20
C TYR A 54 -4.85 -16.22 6.32
N SER A 55 -5.01 -17.53 6.58
CA SER A 55 -4.17 -18.27 7.54
C SER A 55 -3.75 -19.63 6.97
N GLY A 56 -2.77 -20.27 7.61
CA GLY A 56 -2.32 -21.61 7.23
C GLY A 56 -1.84 -21.74 5.77
N LEU A 57 -2.37 -22.73 5.05
CA LEU A 57 -2.00 -23.00 3.66
C LEU A 57 -2.46 -21.89 2.70
N ASP A 58 -3.65 -21.34 2.92
CA ASP A 58 -4.18 -20.24 2.11
C ASP A 58 -3.35 -18.98 2.23
N TRP A 59 -2.81 -18.70 3.42
CA TRP A 59 -1.88 -17.58 3.60
C TRP A 59 -0.62 -17.75 2.75
N LYS A 60 -0.07 -18.97 2.68
CA LYS A 60 1.10 -19.27 1.84
C LYS A 60 0.79 -19.10 0.36
N ASN A 61 -0.33 -19.65 -0.09
CA ASN A 61 -0.77 -19.55 -1.49
C ASN A 61 -1.06 -18.10 -1.89
N CYS A 62 -1.76 -17.35 -1.03
CA CYS A 62 -1.99 -15.92 -1.24
C CYS A 62 -0.67 -15.15 -1.33
N ARG A 63 0.31 -15.40 -0.46
CA ARG A 63 1.61 -14.70 -0.52
C ARG A 63 2.41 -15.07 -1.76
N ARG A 64 2.29 -16.30 -2.25
CA ARG A 64 2.85 -16.69 -3.55
C ARG A 64 2.21 -15.92 -4.69
N TYR A 65 0.89 -15.77 -4.66
CA TYR A 65 0.18 -14.95 -5.64
C TYR A 65 0.56 -13.46 -5.54
N ALA A 66 0.62 -12.91 -4.33
CA ALA A 66 1.03 -11.52 -4.09
C ALA A 66 2.47 -11.24 -4.55
N ASN A 67 3.40 -12.18 -4.31
CA ASN A 67 4.78 -12.06 -4.81
C ASN A 67 4.83 -11.99 -6.35
N TRP A 68 4.07 -12.84 -7.03
CA TRP A 68 3.94 -12.80 -8.48
C TRP A 68 3.38 -11.45 -8.94
N TYR A 69 2.28 -10.98 -8.34
CA TYR A 69 1.67 -9.69 -8.69
C TYR A 69 2.65 -8.51 -8.52
N PHE A 70 3.36 -8.44 -7.38
CA PHE A 70 4.37 -7.41 -7.16
C PHE A 70 5.54 -7.52 -8.15
N SER A 71 5.85 -8.73 -8.62
CA SER A 71 6.85 -8.94 -9.68
C SER A 71 6.39 -8.38 -11.02
N GLU A 72 5.16 -8.62 -11.43
CA GLU A 72 4.57 -8.06 -12.65
C GLU A 72 4.56 -6.53 -12.59
N LYS A 73 4.11 -5.93 -11.47
CA LYS A 73 4.12 -4.47 -11.31
C LYS A 73 5.52 -3.87 -11.31
N CYS A 74 6.49 -4.53 -10.67
CA CYS A 74 7.89 -4.12 -10.73
C CYS A 74 8.41 -4.09 -12.19
N TRP A 75 8.04 -5.07 -13.00
CA TRP A 75 8.42 -5.14 -14.41
C TRP A 75 7.70 -4.10 -15.27
N GLU A 76 6.39 -3.94 -15.10
CA GLU A 76 5.55 -2.94 -15.76
C GLU A 76 6.15 -1.53 -15.61
N TYR A 77 6.41 -1.09 -14.38
CA TYR A 77 6.98 0.24 -14.14
C TYR A 77 8.44 0.36 -14.61
N ARG A 78 9.21 -0.73 -14.61
CA ARG A 78 10.57 -0.71 -15.19
C ARG A 78 10.51 -0.45 -16.70
N ASN A 79 9.57 -1.06 -17.40
CA ASN A 79 9.38 -0.83 -18.83
C ASN A 79 8.85 0.57 -19.11
N GLU A 80 7.91 1.06 -18.31
CA GLU A 80 7.34 2.39 -18.48
C GLU A 80 8.41 3.50 -18.40
N LEU A 81 9.45 3.31 -17.57
CA LEU A 81 10.56 4.26 -17.45
C LEU A 81 11.38 4.46 -18.74
N ARG A 82 11.30 3.56 -19.72
CA ARG A 82 12.12 3.65 -20.95
C ARG A 82 11.81 4.90 -21.78
N HIS A 83 10.60 5.43 -21.70
CA HIS A 83 10.13 6.54 -22.53
C HIS A 83 9.65 7.75 -21.73
N LYS A 84 10.06 7.86 -20.46
CA LYS A 84 9.58 8.91 -19.55
C LYS A 84 10.75 9.71 -18.98
N SER A 85 10.54 11.02 -18.89
CA SER A 85 11.50 12.00 -18.37
C SER A 85 10.85 12.90 -17.31
N GLY A 86 11.66 13.75 -16.67
CA GLY A 86 11.20 14.76 -15.71
C GLY A 86 10.42 14.18 -14.53
N ASP A 87 9.37 14.88 -14.11
CA ASP A 87 8.60 14.56 -12.91
C ASP A 87 7.82 13.26 -13.03
N VAL A 88 7.30 12.97 -14.22
CA VAL A 88 6.61 11.70 -14.50
C VAL A 88 7.56 10.53 -14.27
N ARG A 89 8.83 10.65 -14.71
CA ARG A 89 9.84 9.64 -14.42
C ARG A 89 10.07 9.46 -12.92
N ARG A 90 10.14 10.55 -12.14
CA ARG A 90 10.33 10.48 -10.68
C ARG A 90 9.20 9.73 -9.99
N GLU A 91 7.95 9.96 -10.40
CA GLU A 91 6.81 9.25 -9.83
C GLU A 91 6.78 7.76 -10.20
N ILE A 92 7.11 7.41 -11.45
CA ILE A 92 7.20 6.01 -11.88
C ILE A 92 8.36 5.31 -11.16
N LEU A 93 9.49 5.99 -10.95
CA LEU A 93 10.61 5.45 -10.15
C LEU A 93 10.16 5.08 -8.74
N LYS A 94 9.40 5.95 -8.06
CA LYS A 94 8.85 5.66 -6.74
C LYS A 94 7.95 4.41 -6.78
N LYS A 95 7.03 4.32 -7.74
CA LYS A 95 6.15 3.14 -7.89
C LYS A 95 6.95 1.87 -8.15
N ARG A 96 7.89 1.90 -9.09
CA ARG A 96 8.82 0.79 -9.37
C ARG A 96 9.50 0.34 -8.09
N ASP A 97 10.12 1.26 -7.35
CA ASP A 97 10.91 0.94 -6.16
C ASP A 97 10.05 0.31 -5.07
N ARG A 98 8.81 0.81 -4.88
CA ARG A 98 7.83 0.23 -3.96
C ARG A 98 7.53 -1.24 -4.27
N TYR A 99 7.18 -1.55 -5.53
CA TYR A 99 6.79 -2.90 -5.92
C TYR A 99 7.99 -3.85 -6.03
N CYS A 100 9.14 -3.38 -6.51
CA CYS A 100 10.36 -4.18 -6.55
C CYS A 100 10.93 -4.47 -5.16
N ASP A 101 10.75 -3.55 -4.19
CA ASP A 101 11.04 -3.82 -2.78
C ASP A 101 10.07 -4.86 -2.19
N ALA A 102 8.76 -4.72 -2.44
CA ALA A 102 7.76 -5.66 -1.97
C ALA A 102 8.02 -7.08 -2.49
N LYS A 103 8.30 -7.24 -3.79
CA LYS A 103 8.71 -8.52 -4.40
C LYS A 103 9.86 -9.19 -3.63
N ARG A 104 10.83 -8.42 -3.16
CA ARG A 104 12.01 -8.97 -2.46
C ARG A 104 11.70 -9.42 -1.04
N ARG A 105 10.73 -8.77 -0.38
CA ARG A 105 10.40 -9.02 1.03
C ARG A 105 9.27 -10.01 1.22
N ILE A 106 8.28 -10.01 0.33
CA ILE A 106 7.15 -10.94 0.38
C ILE A 106 7.62 -12.29 -0.16
N THR A 107 8.40 -13.02 0.64
CA THR A 107 8.90 -14.34 0.27
C THR A 107 7.80 -15.39 0.41
N THR A 108 7.82 -16.36 -0.51
CA THR A 108 7.08 -17.61 -0.43
C THR A 108 7.86 -18.57 0.47
N LEU A 109 7.38 -18.79 1.70
CA LEU A 109 7.91 -19.82 2.59
C LEU A 109 7.48 -21.21 2.11
#